data_AF-A0A2E8KC91-F1
#
_entry.id   AF-A0A2E8KC91-F1
#
_cell.length_a   1.000
_cell.length_b   1.000
_cell.length_c   1.000
_cell.angle_alpha   90.00
_cell.angle_beta   90.00
_cell.angle_gamma   90.00
#
_symmetry.space_group_name_H-M   'P 1'
#
loop_
_entity.id
_entity.type
_entity.pdbx_description
1 polymer ?
#
loop_
_entity_poly.entity_id
_entity_poly.type
_entity_poly.pdbx_seq_one_letter_code
_entity_poly.pdbx_strand_id
1 'polypeptide(L)'
;MSFVELSDVLGNLGEFIGSIAVLVTLIYLAVQVNHSKRLLERNEKIALSQVYYERVTCRMEMYKAWLDPQMATVYARTIQGETPIGEENFANFDALNSAEQYQIRGQQHLFLSAIDNTLYQASLGLIEDEEASLGENIIPIWFKFWEHIGARIPPRILRSYEQQIAE
;
A
#
# COMPACT_ATOMS: atom_id res chain seq x y z
N MET A 1 -16.40 -23.79 -70.81
CA MET A 1 -15.55 -23.26 -69.74
C MET A 1 -14.16 -23.81 -69.92
N SER A 2 -13.19 -22.94 -70.17
CA SER A 2 -11.79 -23.36 -70.24
C SER A 2 -11.23 -23.56 -68.82
N PHE A 3 -10.19 -24.37 -68.67
CA PHE A 3 -9.53 -24.60 -67.39
C PHE A 3 -8.99 -23.30 -66.75
N VAL A 4 -8.69 -22.30 -67.58
CA VAL A 4 -8.21 -20.97 -67.16
C VAL A 4 -9.34 -20.16 -66.52
N GLU A 5 -10.53 -20.15 -67.13
CA GLU A 5 -11.70 -19.44 -66.58
C GLU A 5 -12.16 -20.02 -65.24
N LEU A 6 -12.09 -21.35 -65.07
CA LEU A 6 -12.41 -22.01 -63.81
C LEU A 6 -11.41 -21.64 -62.70
N SER A 7 -10.13 -21.53 -63.05
CA SER A 7 -9.06 -21.10 -62.13
C SER A 7 -9.26 -19.67 -61.65
N ASP A 8 -9.62 -18.74 -62.55
CA ASP A 8 -9.85 -17.33 -62.20
C ASP A 8 -11.05 -17.15 -61.27
N VAL A 9 -12.14 -17.91 -61.51
CA VAL A 9 -13.33 -17.91 -60.64
C VAL A 9 -13.00 -18.45 -59.25
N LEU A 10 -12.24 -19.55 -59.16
CA LEU A 10 -11.81 -20.13 -57.89
C LEU A 10 -10.85 -19.21 -57.12
N GLY A 11 -9.93 -18.53 -57.82
CA GLY A 11 -9.01 -17.56 -57.25
C GLY A 11 -9.75 -16.38 -56.60
N ASN A 12 -10.67 -15.75 -57.34
CA ASN A 12 -11.49 -14.65 -56.82
C ASN A 12 -12.37 -15.09 -55.63
N LEU A 13 -12.92 -16.31 -55.66
CA LEU A 13 -13.71 -16.84 -54.55
C LEU A 13 -12.84 -17.07 -53.29
N GLY A 14 -11.62 -17.59 -53.48
CA GLY A 14 -10.65 -17.78 -52.40
C GLY A 14 -10.22 -16.46 -51.76
N GLU A 15 -10.00 -15.42 -52.57
CA GLU A 15 -9.64 -14.08 -52.11
C GLU A 15 -10.79 -13.41 -51.35
N PHE A 16 -12.03 -13.56 -51.83
CA PHE A 16 -13.23 -13.08 -51.15
C PHE A 16 -13.41 -13.76 -49.79
N ILE A 17 -13.35 -15.10 -49.73
CA ILE A 17 -13.46 -15.84 -48.47
C ILE A 17 -12.31 -15.48 -47.52
N GLY A 18 -11.09 -15.33 -48.04
CA GLY A 18 -9.92 -14.89 -47.27
C GLY A 18 -10.12 -13.51 -46.65
N SER A 19 -10.65 -12.56 -47.41
CA SER A 19 -10.93 -11.20 -46.91
C SER A 19 -12.00 -11.18 -45.81
N ILE A 20 -13.06 -12.01 -45.94
CA ILE A 20 -14.08 -12.18 -44.90
C ILE A 20 -13.46 -12.82 -43.66
N ALA A 21 -12.64 -13.86 -43.82
CA ALA A 21 -11.98 -14.51 -42.71
C ALA A 21 -11.11 -13.51 -41.91
N VAL A 22 -10.32 -12.69 -42.60
CA VAL A 22 -9.53 -11.62 -41.97
C VAL A 22 -10.43 -10.62 -41.24
N LEU A 23 -11.52 -10.17 -41.86
CA LEU A 23 -12.47 -9.25 -41.22
C LEU A 23 -13.07 -9.85 -39.94
N VAL A 24 -13.49 -11.12 -39.98
CA VAL A 24 -14.01 -11.84 -38.81
C VAL A 24 -12.94 -11.97 -37.73
N THR A 25 -11.70 -12.27 -38.09
CA THR A 25 -10.58 -12.33 -37.12
C THR A 25 -10.33 -10.97 -36.47
N LEU A 26 -10.37 -9.86 -37.22
CA LEU A 26 -10.20 -8.52 -36.66
C LEU A 26 -11.34 -8.14 -35.70
N ILE A 27 -12.59 -8.47 -36.06
CA ILE A 27 -13.74 -8.25 -35.18
C ILE A 27 -13.58 -9.07 -33.89
N TYR A 28 -13.19 -10.34 -34.01
CA TYR A 28 -12.95 -11.20 -32.86
C TYR A 28 -11.86 -10.63 -31.93
N LEU A 29 -10.71 -10.20 -32.49
CA LEU A 29 -9.63 -9.58 -31.72
C LEU A 29 -10.09 -8.29 -31.03
N ALA A 30 -10.88 -7.45 -31.71
CA ALA A 30 -11.41 -6.22 -31.11
C ALA A 30 -12.33 -6.53 -29.91
N VAL A 31 -13.21 -7.53 -30.03
CA VAL A 31 -14.06 -7.98 -28.93
C VAL A 31 -13.21 -8.57 -27.79
N GLN A 32 -12.21 -9.39 -28.13
CA GLN A 32 -11.31 -10.01 -27.16
C GLN A 32 -10.55 -8.95 -26.35
N VAL A 33 -9.99 -7.92 -27.00
CA VAL A 33 -9.30 -6.82 -26.33
C VAL A 33 -10.25 -6.05 -25.40
N ASN A 34 -11.49 -5.80 -25.82
CA ASN A 34 -12.48 -5.14 -24.97
C ASN A 34 -12.84 -5.97 -23.74
N HIS A 35 -12.97 -7.29 -23.88
CA HIS A 35 -13.18 -8.19 -22.75
C HIS A 35 -11.99 -8.19 -21.80
N SER A 36 -10.77 -8.29 -22.32
CA SER A 36 -9.54 -8.25 -21.52
C SER A 36 -9.40 -6.94 -20.75
N LYS A 37 -9.71 -5.79 -21.36
CA LYS A 37 -9.71 -4.49 -20.66
C LYS A 37 -10.69 -4.45 -19.50
N ARG A 38 -11.94 -4.89 -19.71
CA ARG A 38 -12.95 -4.94 -18.65
C ARG A 38 -12.59 -5.89 -17.52
N LEU A 39 -11.92 -7.01 -17.82
CA LEU A 39 -11.41 -7.93 -16.82
C LEU A 39 -10.29 -7.31 -16.00
N LEU A 40 -9.37 -6.58 -16.65
CA LEU A 40 -8.28 -5.88 -15.99
C LEU A 40 -8.81 -4.81 -15.02
N GLU A 41 -9.75 -3.97 -15.46
CA GLU A 41 -10.39 -2.94 -14.61
C GLU A 41 -11.10 -3.55 -13.39
N ARG A 42 -11.73 -4.72 -13.55
CA ARG A 42 -12.36 -5.44 -12.42
C ARG A 42 -11.33 -6.01 -11.46
N ASN A 43 -10.26 -6.61 -11.99
CA ASN A 43 -9.19 -7.16 -11.17
C ASN A 43 -8.47 -6.08 -10.38
N GLU A 44 -8.26 -4.90 -10.97
CA GLU A 44 -7.71 -3.72 -10.29
C GLU A 44 -8.57 -3.33 -9.08
N LYS A 45 -9.89 -3.23 -9.26
CA LYS A 45 -10.82 -2.93 -8.15
C LYS A 45 -10.81 -3.98 -7.05
N ILE A 46 -10.71 -5.26 -7.41
CA ILE A 46 -10.61 -6.36 -6.44
C ILE A 46 -9.28 -6.27 -5.67
N ALA A 47 -8.17 -6.06 -6.37
CA ALA A 47 -6.85 -5.93 -5.76
C ALA A 47 -6.80 -4.73 -4.79
N LEU A 48 -7.35 -3.58 -5.19
CA LEU A 48 -7.49 -2.42 -4.32
C LEU A 48 -8.29 -2.77 -3.06
N SER A 49 -9.47 -3.37 -3.22
CA SER A 49 -10.30 -3.81 -2.08
C SER A 49 -9.57 -4.74 -1.12
N GLN A 50 -8.77 -5.68 -1.65
CA GLN A 50 -7.93 -6.55 -0.83
C GLN A 50 -6.86 -5.78 -0.06
N VAL A 51 -6.17 -4.82 -0.69
CA VAL A 51 -5.20 -3.95 -0.02
C VAL A 51 -5.86 -3.16 1.11
N TYR A 52 -7.05 -2.59 0.86
CA TYR A 52 -7.83 -1.90 1.88
C TYR A 52 -8.18 -2.83 3.05
N TYR A 53 -8.66 -4.03 2.76
CA TYR A 53 -9.04 -5.01 3.78
C TYR A 53 -7.84 -5.46 4.64
N GLU A 54 -6.72 -5.81 4.01
CA GLU A 54 -5.49 -6.23 4.70
C GLU A 54 -4.94 -5.09 5.57
N ARG A 55 -5.00 -3.85 5.09
CA ARG A 55 -4.59 -2.66 5.86
C ARG A 55 -5.46 -2.47 7.10
N VAL A 56 -6.78 -2.53 6.96
CA VAL A 56 -7.71 -2.41 8.09
C VAL A 56 -7.49 -3.53 9.09
N THR A 57 -7.30 -4.76 8.61
CA THR A 57 -6.99 -5.93 9.45
C THR A 57 -5.68 -5.73 10.21
N CYS A 58 -4.61 -5.31 9.53
CA CYS A 58 -3.32 -5.00 10.16
C CYS A 58 -3.45 -3.94 11.25
N ARG A 59 -4.18 -2.83 10.99
CA ARG A 59 -4.43 -1.79 12.00
C ARG A 59 -5.27 -2.31 13.17
N MET A 60 -6.28 -3.13 12.90
CA MET A 60 -7.11 -3.72 13.96
C MET A 60 -6.27 -4.60 14.88
N GLU A 61 -5.39 -5.44 14.34
CA GLU A 61 -4.46 -6.25 15.14
C GLU A 61 -3.47 -5.39 15.93
N MET A 62 -2.96 -4.31 15.33
CA MET A 62 -2.11 -3.34 16.03
C MET A 62 -2.86 -2.68 17.20
N TYR A 63 -4.11 -2.23 16.99
CA TYR A 63 -4.93 -1.66 18.05
C TYR A 63 -5.27 -2.68 19.15
N LYS A 64 -5.55 -3.94 18.80
CA LYS A 64 -5.73 -4.99 19.81
C LYS A 64 -4.48 -5.16 20.67
N ALA A 65 -3.29 -5.13 20.05
CA ALA A 65 -2.03 -5.20 20.79
C ALA A 65 -1.81 -3.98 21.69
N TRP A 66 -2.27 -2.79 21.29
CA TRP A 66 -2.22 -1.58 22.13
C TRP A 66 -3.24 -1.59 23.27
N LEU A 67 -4.43 -2.16 23.03
CA LEU A 67 -5.51 -2.26 24.01
C LEU A 67 -5.35 -3.45 24.96
N ASP A 68 -4.34 -4.30 24.77
CA ASP A 68 -4.00 -5.35 25.73
C ASP A 68 -3.73 -4.73 27.11
N PRO A 69 -4.39 -5.18 28.20
CA PRO A 69 -4.31 -4.53 29.50
C PRO A 69 -2.89 -4.43 30.07
N GLN A 70 -2.05 -5.44 29.80
CA GLN A 70 -0.65 -5.43 30.24
C GLN A 70 0.11 -4.35 29.47
N MET A 71 -0.05 -4.31 28.15
CA MET A 71 0.57 -3.29 27.31
C MET A 71 0.09 -1.89 27.64
N ALA A 72 -1.21 -1.68 27.83
CA ALA A 72 -1.77 -0.40 28.22
C ALA A 72 -1.17 0.11 29.54
N THR A 73 -0.93 -0.79 30.50
CA THR A 73 -0.29 -0.44 31.78
C THR A 73 1.19 -0.07 31.63
N VAL A 74 1.93 -0.78 30.78
CA VAL A 74 3.33 -0.44 30.44
C VAL A 74 3.38 0.91 29.71
N TYR A 75 2.50 1.10 28.74
CA TYR A 75 2.39 2.32 27.95
C TYR A 75 2.00 3.53 28.80
N ALA A 76 1.04 3.36 29.71
CA ALA A 76 0.63 4.39 30.67
C ALA A 76 1.80 4.86 31.54
N ARG A 77 2.67 3.95 31.99
CA ARG A 77 3.89 4.31 32.73
C ARG A 77 4.92 5.03 31.87
N THR A 78 4.94 4.77 30.57
CA THR A 78 5.83 5.48 29.64
C THR A 78 5.36 6.92 29.39
N ILE A 79 4.05 7.17 29.42
CA ILE A 79 3.43 8.49 29.17
C ILE A 79 3.05 9.27 30.44
N GLN A 80 3.38 8.79 31.65
CA GLN A 80 2.89 9.33 32.93
C GLN A 80 3.50 10.68 33.38
N GLY A 81 4.07 11.46 32.45
CA GLY A 81 4.42 12.88 32.67
C GLY A 81 3.46 13.79 31.90
N GLU A 82 3.17 14.98 32.42
CA GLU A 82 2.43 16.05 31.70
C GLU A 82 3.21 16.64 30.51
N THR A 83 4.06 15.86 29.88
CA THR A 83 4.69 16.24 28.62
C THR A 83 3.90 15.57 27.51
N PRO A 84 3.25 16.36 26.64
CA PRO A 84 2.87 15.87 25.32
C PRO A 84 4.07 15.15 24.72
N ILE A 85 3.82 14.18 23.85
CA ILE A 85 4.82 13.52 23.02
C ILE A 85 5.52 14.61 22.17
N GLY A 86 6.52 15.29 22.77
CA GLY A 86 6.93 16.64 22.37
C GLY A 86 8.06 17.25 23.22
N GLU A 87 8.41 16.69 24.38
CA GLU A 87 9.70 16.97 25.05
C GLU A 87 10.57 15.71 25.07
N GLU A 88 11.89 15.89 24.90
CA GLU A 88 12.96 14.88 24.85
C GLU A 88 13.10 14.03 26.14
N ASN A 89 12.12 14.09 27.04
CA ASN A 89 12.14 13.42 28.33
C ASN A 89 11.65 11.97 28.21
N PHE A 90 12.54 11.09 27.78
CA PHE A 90 12.28 9.65 27.68
C PHE A 90 12.60 8.88 28.97
N ALA A 91 12.82 9.58 30.10
CA ALA A 91 13.22 8.97 31.37
C ALA A 91 12.25 7.88 31.85
N ASN A 92 10.96 8.02 31.55
CA ASN A 92 9.94 7.02 31.88
C ASN A 92 10.14 5.71 31.12
N PHE A 93 10.61 5.76 29.86
CA PHE A 93 10.98 4.57 29.09
C PHE A 93 12.24 3.92 29.64
N ASP A 94 13.26 4.73 29.97
CA ASP A 94 14.54 4.23 30.48
C ASP A 94 14.39 3.58 31.87
N ALA A 95 13.39 3.99 32.65
CA ALA A 95 13.04 3.41 33.94
C ALA A 95 12.30 2.07 33.85
N LEU A 96 11.80 1.68 32.66
CA LEU A 96 11.18 0.37 32.45
C LEU A 96 12.20 -0.76 32.56
N ASN A 97 11.74 -1.95 32.95
CA ASN A 97 12.60 -3.12 32.90
C ASN A 97 12.85 -3.59 31.45
N SER A 98 13.85 -4.44 31.24
CA SER A 98 14.25 -4.87 29.88
C SER A 98 13.13 -5.57 29.09
N ALA A 99 12.23 -6.30 29.76
CA ALA A 99 11.12 -6.97 29.09
C ALA A 99 10.07 -5.95 28.62
N GLU A 100 9.76 -4.95 29.44
CA GLU A 100 8.84 -3.86 29.10
C GLU A 100 9.40 -2.98 27.98
N GLN A 101 10.69 -2.63 28.04
CA GLN A 101 11.37 -1.90 26.96
C GLN A 101 11.32 -2.68 25.64
N TYR A 102 11.55 -3.99 25.68
CA TYR A 102 11.47 -4.84 24.50
C TYR A 102 10.05 -4.85 23.90
N GLN A 103 9.01 -4.94 24.73
CA GLN A 103 7.62 -4.88 24.29
C GLN A 103 7.30 -3.55 23.60
N ILE A 104 7.66 -2.42 24.21
CA ILE A 104 7.44 -1.10 23.62
C ILE A 104 8.20 -0.95 22.30
N ARG A 105 9.46 -1.39 22.23
CA ARG A 105 10.24 -1.38 20.96
C ARG A 105 9.56 -2.20 19.87
N GLY A 106 9.07 -3.39 20.20
CA GLY A 106 8.34 -4.23 19.25
C GLY A 106 7.09 -3.54 18.71
N GLN A 107 6.30 -2.92 19.58
CA GLN A 107 5.12 -2.17 19.17
C GLN A 107 5.45 -0.96 18.30
N GLN A 108 6.47 -0.19 18.67
CA GLN A 108 6.90 0.97 17.88
C GLN A 108 7.45 0.56 16.52
N HIS A 109 8.10 -0.60 16.41
CA HIS A 109 8.54 -1.13 15.13
C HIS A 109 7.36 -1.50 14.20
N LEU A 110 6.30 -2.09 14.76
CA LEU A 110 5.07 -2.36 14.01
C LEU A 110 4.41 -1.06 13.56
N PHE A 111 4.33 -0.07 14.45
CA PHE A 111 3.75 1.23 14.15
C PHE A 111 4.52 1.96 13.04
N LEU A 112 5.85 2.01 13.15
CA LEU A 112 6.75 2.56 12.14
C LEU A 112 6.58 1.87 10.78
N SER A 113 6.45 0.54 10.77
CA SER A 113 6.22 -0.24 9.54
C SER A 113 4.86 0.05 8.93
N ALA A 114 3.82 0.25 9.75
CA ALA A 114 2.49 0.60 9.28
C ALA A 114 2.47 1.99 8.61
N ILE A 115 3.23 2.95 9.16
CA ILE A 115 3.38 4.29 8.58
C ILE A 115 4.14 4.22 7.24
N ASP A 116 5.29 3.54 7.18
CA ASP A 116 6.06 3.41 5.92
C ASP A 116 5.24 2.70 4.84
N ASN A 117 4.46 1.67 5.19
CA ASN A 117 3.55 1.02 4.26
C ASN A 117 2.45 1.97 3.76
N THR A 118 1.88 2.80 4.65
CA THR A 118 0.87 3.80 4.25
C THR A 118 1.47 4.80 3.26
N LEU A 119 2.66 5.34 3.54
CA LEU A 119 3.35 6.25 2.62
C LEU A 119 3.75 5.57 1.30
N TYR A 120 4.14 4.30 1.34
CA TYR A 120 4.44 3.55 0.13
C TYR A 120 3.19 3.36 -0.74
N GLN A 121 2.06 2.99 -0.14
CA GLN A 121 0.79 2.86 -0.86
C GLN A 121 0.31 4.21 -1.43
N ALA A 122 0.53 5.31 -0.71
CA ALA A 122 0.27 6.66 -1.22
C ALA A 122 1.11 6.97 -2.46
N SER A 123 2.41 6.65 -2.43
CA SER A 123 3.30 6.85 -3.57
C SER A 123 2.94 6.03 -4.82
N LEU A 124 2.13 4.98 -4.65
CA LEU A 124 1.59 4.16 -5.73
C LEU A 124 0.18 4.60 -6.18
N GLY A 125 -0.41 5.62 -5.57
CA GLY A 125 -1.78 6.07 -5.84
C GLY A 125 -2.85 5.08 -5.40
N LEU A 126 -2.55 4.18 -4.46
CA LEU A 126 -3.48 3.15 -4.00
C LEU A 126 -4.40 3.64 -2.87
N ILE A 127 -4.07 4.78 -2.26
CA ILE A 127 -4.80 5.35 -1.11
C ILE A 127 -5.00 6.85 -1.33
N GLU A 128 -6.05 7.38 -0.70
CA GLU A 128 -6.40 8.81 -0.76
C GLU A 128 -5.39 9.67 0.01
N ASP A 129 -5.22 10.92 -0.43
CA ASP A 129 -4.25 11.87 0.14
C ASP A 129 -4.53 12.19 1.61
N GLU A 130 -5.79 12.17 2.05
CA GLU A 130 -6.17 12.38 3.46
C GLU A 130 -5.57 11.29 4.37
N GLU A 131 -5.62 10.04 3.92
CA GLU A 131 -5.09 8.91 4.67
C GLU A 131 -3.55 8.93 4.71
N ALA A 132 -2.92 9.39 3.62
CA ALA A 132 -1.48 9.60 3.56
C ALA A 132 -1.04 10.73 4.53
N SER A 133 -1.81 11.82 4.56
CA SER A 133 -1.57 12.98 5.42
C SER A 133 -1.58 12.62 6.91
N LEU A 134 -2.46 11.70 7.33
CA LEU A 134 -2.44 11.19 8.71
C LEU A 134 -1.11 10.52 9.06
N GLY A 135 -0.56 9.71 8.13
CA GLY A 135 0.75 9.09 8.31
C GLY A 135 1.86 10.12 8.41
N GLU A 136 1.83 11.14 7.55
CA GLU A 136 2.80 12.23 7.53
C GLU A 136 2.77 13.06 8.81
N ASN A 137 1.57 13.43 9.31
CA ASN A 137 1.40 14.25 10.51
C ASN A 137 1.87 13.55 11.81
N ILE A 138 1.87 12.22 11.82
CA ILE A 138 2.29 11.42 12.98
C ILE A 138 3.81 11.34 13.09
N ILE A 139 4.54 11.42 11.98
CA ILE A 139 5.99 11.28 11.94
C ILE A 139 6.71 12.25 12.90
N PRO A 140 6.50 13.57 12.85
CA PRO A 140 7.24 14.50 13.70
C PRO A 140 6.95 14.30 15.20
N ILE A 141 5.76 13.81 15.53
CA ILE A 141 5.36 13.50 16.91
C ILE A 141 6.23 12.36 17.46
N TRP A 142 6.41 11.29 16.69
CA TRP A 142 7.07 10.07 17.19
C TRP A 142 8.54 9.93 16.82
N PHE A 143 9.05 10.74 15.88
CA PHE A 143 10.39 10.58 15.32
C PHE A 143 11.48 10.53 16.39
N LYS A 144 11.45 11.48 17.34
CA LYS A 144 12.44 11.55 18.42
C LYS A 144 12.39 10.35 19.36
N PHE A 145 11.20 9.81 19.59
CA PHE A 145 11.07 8.59 20.38
C PHE A 145 11.66 7.38 19.64
N TRP A 146 11.43 7.27 18.33
CA TRP A 146 12.03 6.21 17.52
C TRP A 146 13.56 6.30 17.47
N GLU A 147 14.13 7.49 17.39
CA GLU A 147 15.58 7.70 17.55
C GLU A 147 16.06 7.22 18.92
N HIS A 148 15.38 7.64 20.01
CA HIS A 148 15.75 7.29 21.38
C HIS A 148 15.78 5.78 21.63
N ILE A 149 14.74 5.07 21.19
CA ILE A 149 14.66 3.62 21.38
C ILE A 149 15.56 2.82 20.43
N GLY A 150 16.30 3.50 19.54
CA GLY A 150 17.19 2.90 18.55
C GLY A 150 16.44 2.13 17.46
N ALA A 151 15.24 2.59 17.08
CA ALA A 151 14.48 1.99 16.00
C ALA A 151 15.17 2.26 14.65
N ARG A 152 15.11 1.27 13.74
CA ARG A 152 15.60 1.45 12.37
C ARG A 152 14.56 2.23 11.56
N ILE A 153 14.78 3.53 11.40
CA ILE A 153 13.88 4.43 10.66
C ILE A 153 13.98 4.18 9.14
N PRO A 154 12.88 3.87 8.44
CA PRO A 154 12.86 3.75 6.99
C PRO A 154 13.23 5.06 6.28
N PRO A 155 13.96 5.01 5.14
CA PRO A 155 14.36 6.23 4.41
C PRO A 155 13.19 7.11 3.93
N ARG A 156 12.00 6.53 3.75
CA ARG A 156 10.79 7.27 3.35
C ARG A 156 10.28 8.15 4.50
N ILE A 157 10.25 7.60 5.71
CA ILE A 157 9.88 8.31 6.94
C ILE A 157 10.91 9.40 7.25
N LEU A 158 12.20 9.09 7.13
CA LEU A 158 13.27 10.08 7.33
C LEU A 158 13.10 11.29 6.40
N ARG A 159 12.91 11.04 5.09
CA ARG A 159 12.69 12.13 4.12
C ARG A 159 11.44 12.95 4.42
N SER A 160 10.34 12.28 4.78
CA SER A 160 9.10 12.97 5.17
C SER A 160 9.31 13.85 6.40
N TYR A 161 10.05 13.38 7.39
CA TYR A 161 10.39 14.18 8.57
C TYR A 161 11.25 15.39 8.21
N GLU A 162 12.32 15.17 7.43
CA GLU A 162 13.23 16.23 6.98
C GLU A 162 12.51 17.33 6.18
N GLN A 163 11.54 16.96 5.35
CA GLN A 163 10.72 17.91 4.60
C GLN A 163 9.86 18.77 5.52
N GLN A 164 9.19 18.17 6.51
CA GLN A 164 8.28 18.88 7.41
C GLN A 164 8.98 19.81 8.39
N ILE A 165 10.22 19.51 8.81
CA ILE A 165 10.99 20.38 9.72
C ILE A 165 11.73 21.50 8.99
N ALA A 166 11.82 21.44 7.65
CA ALA A 166 12.46 22.44 6.82
C ALA A 166 11.50 23.58 6.40
N GLU A 167 10.19 23.38 6.55
CA GLU A 167 9.11 24.35 6.31
C GLU A 167 8.83 25.21 7.56
#